data_AF-A0A1Q7DDH6-F1
#
_entry.id   AF-A0A1Q7DDH6-F1
#
_cell.length_a   1.000
_cell.length_b   1.000
_cell.length_c   1.000
_cell.angle_alpha   90.00
_cell.angle_beta   90.00
_cell.angle_gamma   90.00
#
_symmetry.space_group_name_H-M   'P 1'
#
loop_
_entity.id
_entity.type
_entity.pdbx_description
1 polymer ?
#
loop_
_entity_poly.entity_id
_entity_poly.type
_entity_poly.pdbx_seq_one_letter_code
_entity_poly.pdbx_strand_id
1 'polypeptide(L)'
;MDDGLLRLTEPLVREGGRLRPASWEEALARAASGFDAARQKGPHSFGMFSCSKTTNEMNFMAQKFTRVVMHSNNIDSCNRT
;
A
#
# COMPACT_ATOMS: atom_id res chain seq x y z
N MET A 1 3.19 21.57 23.84
CA MET A 1 2.06 21.22 22.95
C MET A 1 2.32 19.79 22.53
N ASP A 2 1.33 18.90 22.63
CA ASP A 2 1.41 17.47 22.36
C ASP A 2 2.18 17.17 21.06
N ASP A 3 3.43 16.74 21.18
CA ASP A 3 4.29 16.34 20.06
C ASP A 3 4.23 14.81 19.85
N GLY A 4 3.09 14.22 20.21
CA GLY A 4 2.81 12.81 20.02
C GLY A 4 2.44 12.54 18.56
N LEU A 5 2.91 11.41 18.02
CA LEU A 5 2.45 10.93 16.72
C LEU A 5 0.94 10.71 16.75
N LEU A 6 0.19 11.60 16.10
CA LEU A 6 -1.27 11.49 16.04
C LEU A 6 -1.66 10.27 15.19
N ARG A 7 -2.54 9.43 15.74
CA ARG A 7 -3.10 8.30 15.01
C ARG A 7 -3.99 8.81 13.87
N LEU A 8 -3.69 8.41 12.64
CA LEU A 8 -4.58 8.66 11.50
C LEU A 8 -5.89 7.89 11.67
N THR A 9 -7.01 8.56 11.45
CA THR A 9 -8.37 8.01 11.59
C THR A 9 -9.15 8.01 10.28
N GLU A 10 -8.64 8.66 9.24
CA GLU A 10 -9.27 8.75 7.92
C GLU A 10 -8.22 8.62 6.79
N PRO A 11 -8.64 8.18 5.58
CA PRO A 11 -7.77 8.17 4.41
C PRO A 11 -7.33 9.58 4.00
N LEU A 12 -6.11 9.68 3.46
CA LEU A 12 -5.58 10.92 2.88
C LEU A 12 -5.19 10.68 1.42
N VAL A 13 -5.55 11.59 0.53
CA VAL A 13 -5.14 11.59 -0.89
C VAL A 13 -4.20 12.77 -1.14
N ARG A 14 -3.19 12.56 -1.99
CA ARG A 14 -2.25 13.61 -2.41
C ARG A 14 -2.75 14.31 -3.66
N GLU A 15 -2.89 15.63 -3.58
CA GLU A 15 -3.31 16.50 -4.67
C GLU A 15 -2.52 17.81 -4.60
N GLY A 16 -1.98 18.27 -5.74
CA GLY A 16 -1.13 19.49 -5.77
C GLY A 16 0.07 19.44 -4.81
N GLY A 17 0.61 18.24 -4.55
CA GLY A 17 1.72 18.01 -3.63
C GLY A 17 1.33 17.93 -2.14
N ARG A 18 0.09 18.26 -1.76
CA ARG A 18 -0.38 18.27 -0.36
C ARG A 18 -1.31 17.09 -0.09
N LEU A 19 -1.31 16.59 1.14
CA LEU A 19 -2.27 15.57 1.59
C LEU A 19 -3.55 16.25 2.07
N ARG A 20 -4.70 15.69 1.71
CA ARG A 20 -6.02 16.09 2.21
C ARG A 20 -6.86 14.87 2.59
N PRO A 21 -7.82 15.00 3.53
CA PRO A 21 -8.83 13.97 3.80
C PRO A 21 -9.58 13.52 2.55
N ALA A 22 -9.98 12.25 2.55
CA ALA A 22 -10.72 11.61 1.48
C ALA A 22 -11.67 10.54 2.03
N SER A 23 -12.74 10.24 1.29
CA SER A 23 -13.56 9.08 1.60
C SER A 23 -12.79 7.78 1.31
N TRP A 24 -13.22 6.68 1.91
CA TRP A 24 -12.67 5.35 1.59
C TRP A 24 -12.84 5.00 0.11
N GLU A 25 -13.98 5.35 -0.49
CA GLU A 25 -14.25 5.10 -1.90
C GLU A 25 -13.25 5.84 -2.79
N GLU A 26 -13.02 7.14 -2.55
CA GLU A 26 -12.06 7.94 -3.31
C GLU A 26 -10.64 7.39 -3.15
N ALA A 27 -10.22 7.13 -1.91
CA ALA A 27 -8.87 6.67 -1.61
C ALA A 27 -8.56 5.31 -2.25
N LEU A 28 -9.51 4.36 -2.16
CA LEU A 28 -9.36 3.04 -2.75
C LEU A 28 -9.40 3.08 -4.28
N ALA A 29 -10.30 3.87 -4.88
CA ALA A 29 -10.35 4.06 -6.32
C ALA A 29 -9.04 4.66 -6.86
N ARG A 30 -8.48 5.65 -6.15
CA ARG A 30 -7.20 6.27 -6.52
C ARG A 30 -6.04 5.28 -6.44
N ALA A 31 -5.98 4.48 -5.38
CA ALA A 31 -4.97 3.45 -5.20
C ALA A 31 -5.08 2.36 -6.29
N ALA A 32 -6.28 1.85 -6.55
CA ALA A 32 -6.54 0.85 -7.58
C ALA A 32 -6.11 1.33 -8.97
N SER A 33 -6.47 2.57 -9.34
CA SER A 33 -6.02 3.18 -10.61
C SER A 33 -4.49 3.23 -10.73
N GLY A 34 -3.79 3.56 -9.64
CA GLY A 34 -2.33 3.54 -9.61
C GLY A 34 -1.74 2.14 -9.77
N PHE A 35 -2.34 1.15 -9.13
CA PHE A 35 -1.93 -0.25 -9.27
C PHE A 35 -2.18 -0.78 -10.69
N ASP A 36 -3.32 -0.49 -11.31
CA ASP A 36 -3.59 -0.89 -12.69
C ASP A 36 -2.60 -0.27 -13.67
N ALA A 37 -2.30 1.03 -13.52
CA ALA A 37 -1.31 1.70 -14.33
C ALA A 37 0.11 1.14 -14.14
N ALA A 38 0.46 0.71 -12.93
CA ALA A 38 1.71 -0.01 -12.68
C ALA A 38 1.70 -1.36 -13.39
N ARG A 39 0.68 -2.20 -13.15
CA ARG A 39 0.55 -3.55 -13.72
C ARG A 39 0.69 -3.58 -15.24
N GLN A 40 0.16 -2.57 -15.94
CA GLN A 40 0.31 -2.43 -17.39
C GLN A 40 1.76 -2.24 -17.87
N LYS A 41 2.67 -1.77 -17.01
CA LYS A 41 4.10 -1.62 -17.29
C LYS A 41 4.89 -2.92 -17.08
N GLY A 42 4.22 -4.02 -16.73
CA GLY A 42 4.82 -5.33 -16.54
C GLY A 42 5.18 -5.64 -15.08
N PRO A 43 5.61 -6.88 -14.80
CA PRO A 43 5.70 -7.43 -13.43
C PRO A 43 6.76 -6.77 -12.55
N HIS A 44 7.78 -6.15 -13.14
CA HIS A 44 8.85 -5.47 -12.39
C HIS A 44 8.53 -4.03 -11.99
N SER A 45 7.38 -3.50 -12.40
CA SER A 45 6.96 -2.12 -12.12
C SER A 45 6.34 -1.92 -10.73
N PHE A 46 6.00 -3.02 -10.05
CA PHE A 46 5.37 -3.04 -8.74
C PHE A 46 6.28 -3.73 -7.73
N GLY A 47 6.22 -3.27 -6.48
CA GLY A 47 6.85 -3.91 -5.33
C GLY A 47 6.02 -3.69 -4.07
N MET A 48 6.06 -4.67 -3.17
CA MET A 48 5.35 -4.62 -1.88
C MET A 48 6.33 -4.78 -0.72
N PHE A 49 6.12 -4.01 0.35
CA PHE A 49 6.88 -4.14 1.59
C PHE A 49 5.93 -4.45 2.75
N SER A 50 5.96 -5.69 3.26
CA SER A 50 5.09 -6.14 4.33
C SER A 50 5.71 -5.91 5.71
N CYS A 51 4.90 -6.00 6.77
CA CYS A 51 5.33 -5.68 8.13
C CYS A 51 5.48 -6.95 8.98
N SER A 52 6.65 -7.13 9.61
CA SER A 52 6.88 -8.24 10.55
C SER A 52 6.11 -8.10 11.86
N LYS A 53 5.58 -6.91 12.16
CA LYS A 53 4.76 -6.63 13.35
C LYS A 53 3.27 -6.86 13.12
N THR A 54 2.84 -7.26 11.91
CA THR A 54 1.46 -7.69 11.64
C THR A 54 1.33 -9.20 11.75
N THR A 55 0.10 -9.72 11.74
CA THR A 55 -0.13 -11.17 11.79
C THR A 55 0.35 -11.90 10.53
N ASN A 56 0.45 -13.22 10.61
CA ASN A 56 0.78 -14.05 9.45
C ASN A 56 -0.32 -14.00 8.38
N GLU A 57 -1.60 -13.83 8.73
CA GLU A 57 -2.69 -13.66 7.75
C GLU A 57 -2.51 -12.36 6.94
N MET A 58 -2.10 -11.27 7.58
CA MET A 58 -1.81 -10.02 6.87
C MET A 58 -0.64 -10.18 5.90
N ASN A 59 0.40 -10.92 6.30
CA ASN A 59 1.52 -11.24 5.41
C ASN A 59 1.10 -12.19 4.28
N PHE A 60 0.21 -13.15 4.54
CA PHE A 60 -0.40 -13.99 3.51
C PHE A 60 -1.17 -13.16 2.49
N MET A 61 -1.98 -12.21 2.93
CA MET A 61 -2.72 -11.32 2.03
C MET A 61 -1.79 -10.42 1.20
N ALA A 62 -0.73 -9.86 1.81
CA ALA A 62 0.24 -9.04 1.11
C ALA A 62 0.95 -9.83 -0.02
N GLN A 63 1.40 -11.06 0.26
CA GLN A 63 2.01 -11.89 -0.78
C GLN A 63 1.01 -12.34 -1.85
N LYS A 64 -0.24 -12.65 -1.46
CA LYS A 64 -1.27 -13.10 -2.40
C LYS A 64 -1.63 -11.97 -3.35
N PHE A 65 -1.82 -10.76 -2.83
CA PHE A 65 -2.06 -9.58 -3.67
C PHE A 65 -0.90 -9.35 -4.65
N THR A 66 0.34 -9.38 -4.16
CA THR A 66 1.52 -9.14 -5.01
C THR A 66 1.68 -10.20 -6.11
N ARG A 67 1.57 -11.49 -5.76
CA ARG A 67 1.81 -12.60 -6.70
C ARG A 67 0.63 -12.86 -7.64
N VAL A 68 -0.60 -12.80 -7.12
CA VAL A 68 -1.80 -13.22 -7.87
C VAL A 68 -2.43 -12.04 -8.60
N VAL A 69 -2.54 -10.87 -7.95
CA VAL A 69 -3.23 -9.71 -8.53
C VAL A 69 -2.25 -8.87 -9.36
N MET A 70 -1.06 -8.60 -8.81
CA MET A 70 -0.06 -7.76 -9.46
C MET A 70 0.89 -8.54 -10.37
N HIS A 71 0.80 -9.88 -10.39
CA HIS A 71 1.67 -10.78 -11.17
C HIS A 71 3.17 -10.53 -10.97
N SER A 72 3.56 -10.16 -9.75
CA SER A 72 4.95 -9.86 -9.39
C SER A 72 5.42 -10.72 -8.23
N ASN A 73 6.70 -11.07 -8.23
CA ASN A 73 7.37 -11.68 -7.08
C ASN A 73 8.14 -10.66 -6.23
N ASN A 74 8.06 -9.37 -6.57
CA ASN A 74 8.75 -8.29 -5.87
C ASN A 74 8.04 -7.98 -4.55
N ILE A 75 8.26 -8.80 -3.53
CA ILE A 75 7.78 -8.57 -2.17
C ILE A 75 8.89 -8.85 -1.17
N ASP A 76 9.02 -7.97 -0.18
CA ASP A 76 9.97 -8.08 0.93
C ASP A 76 9.28 -7.66 2.24
N SER A 77 9.94 -7.82 3.39
CA SER A 77 9.40 -7.44 4.71
C SER A 77 10.44 -6.74 5.60
N CYS A 78 9.96 -6.07 6.66
CA CYS A 78 10.82 -5.40 7.64
C CYS A 78 11.79 -6.33 8.40
N ASN A 79 11.64 -7.66 8.31
CA ASN A 79 12.53 -8.60 8.99
C ASN A 79 13.74 -8.94 8.12
N ARG A 80 14.72 -8.02 8.06
CA ARG A 80 16.06 -8.33 7.57
C ARG A 80 16.96 -8.56 8.77
N THR A 81 17.13 -9.83 9.14
CA THR A 81 18.23 -10.29 10.00
C THR A 81 19.37 -10.76 9.12
#